data_AF-S3BX04-F1
#
_entry.id   AF-S3BX04-F1
#
_cell.length_a   1.000
_cell.length_b   1.000
_cell.length_c   1.000
_cell.angle_alpha   90.00
_cell.angle_beta   90.00
_cell.angle_gamma   90.00
#
_symmetry.space_group_name_H-M   'P 1'
#
loop_
_entity.id
_entity.type
_entity.pdbx_description
1 polymer ?
#
loop_
_entity_poly.entity_id
_entity_poly.type
_entity_poly.pdbx_seq_one_letter_code
_entity_poly.pdbx_strand_id
1 'polypeptide(L)'
;MIMIASTTKALVATMAMMAIGITPAQAEFSSVCPEICFKGQSLLVTKCTMDGTTKDTHFKWSQFDLNQILEYNSGLPGLQYQLNGDAFADGCGGCSMSGSVLSCNCGTIDLNSNMDDVTGRLCFANNAIGPICSPDTSYTC
;
A
#
# COMPACT_ATOMS: atom_id res chain seq x y z
N MET A 1 -51.28 -10.69 -46.51
CA MET A 1 -50.55 -11.24 -45.35
C MET A 1 -49.18 -10.57 -45.29
N ILE A 2 -49.06 -9.45 -44.58
CA ILE A 2 -47.79 -8.81 -44.21
C ILE A 2 -48.05 -8.18 -42.84
N MET A 3 -47.54 -8.80 -41.78
CA MET A 3 -47.48 -8.22 -40.44
C MET A 3 -46.08 -7.61 -40.28
N ILE A 4 -46.01 -6.29 -40.14
CA ILE A 4 -44.79 -5.57 -39.78
C ILE A 4 -44.83 -5.39 -38.26
N ALA A 5 -44.19 -6.30 -37.52
CA ALA A 5 -43.95 -6.14 -36.09
C ALA A 5 -42.60 -5.44 -35.91
N SER A 6 -42.66 -4.13 -35.68
CA SER A 6 -41.51 -3.32 -35.26
C SER A 6 -41.17 -3.69 -33.81
N THR A 7 -40.02 -4.34 -33.60
CA THR A 7 -39.47 -4.61 -32.27
C THR A 7 -38.44 -3.54 -31.95
N THR A 8 -38.80 -2.64 -31.04
CA THR A 8 -37.87 -1.73 -30.36
C THR A 8 -36.90 -2.57 -29.53
N LYS A 9 -35.73 -2.87 -30.09
CA LYS A 9 -34.60 -3.38 -29.30
C LYS A 9 -34.04 -2.23 -28.48
N ALA A 10 -34.09 -2.40 -27.17
CA ALA A 10 -33.52 -1.51 -26.18
C ALA A 10 -32.07 -1.15 -26.56
N LEU A 11 -31.78 0.15 -26.55
CA LEU A 11 -30.42 0.68 -26.55
C LEU A 11 -29.73 0.11 -25.30
N VAL A 12 -28.91 -0.91 -25.46
CA VAL A 12 -27.89 -1.23 -24.46
C VAL A 12 -26.90 -0.08 -24.54
N ALA A 13 -27.04 0.86 -23.60
CA ALA A 13 -26.03 1.87 -23.37
C ALA A 13 -24.74 1.14 -23.01
N THR A 14 -23.85 1.00 -23.99
CA THR A 14 -22.47 0.61 -23.77
C THR A 14 -21.86 1.70 -22.91
N MET A 15 -21.95 1.54 -21.58
CA MET A 15 -21.08 2.23 -20.66
C MET A 15 -19.68 1.73 -20.97
N ALA A 16 -19.00 2.47 -21.86
CA ALA A 16 -17.56 2.50 -21.91
C ALA A 16 -17.13 2.87 -20.48
N MET A 17 -16.81 1.85 -19.68
CA MET A 17 -16.01 2.03 -18.49
C MET A 17 -14.74 2.68 -19.00
N MET A 18 -14.62 3.99 -18.80
CA MET A 18 -13.35 4.66 -18.87
C MET A 18 -12.46 3.90 -17.90
N ALA A 19 -11.64 3.00 -18.44
CA ALA A 19 -10.35 2.71 -17.84
C ALA A 19 -9.60 4.03 -17.90
N ILE A 20 -9.86 4.90 -16.92
CA ILE A 20 -8.92 5.92 -16.54
C ILE A 20 -7.70 5.08 -16.20
N GLY A 21 -6.73 5.05 -17.11
CA GLY A 21 -5.40 4.61 -16.82
C GLY A 21 -4.84 5.59 -15.79
N ILE A 22 -5.29 5.45 -14.54
CA ILE A 22 -4.50 5.80 -13.39
C ILE A 22 -3.35 4.82 -13.48
N THR A 23 -2.31 5.19 -14.23
CA THR A 23 -0.98 4.74 -13.86
C THR A 23 -0.88 5.05 -12.37
N PRO A 24 -0.72 4.04 -11.49
CA PRO A 24 -0.49 4.34 -10.10
C PRO A 24 0.67 5.35 -10.10
N ALA A 25 0.46 6.51 -9.48
CA ALA A 25 1.60 7.32 -9.10
C ALA A 25 2.56 6.33 -8.44
N GLN A 26 3.82 6.31 -8.89
CA GLN A 26 4.80 5.44 -8.24
C GLN A 26 4.72 5.79 -6.76
N ALA A 27 4.21 4.83 -5.99
CA ALA A 27 4.06 4.99 -4.57
C ALA A 27 5.49 5.25 -4.05
N GLU A 28 5.67 6.35 -3.33
CA GLU A 28 7.01 6.79 -2.91
C GLU A 28 6.92 7.56 -1.60
N PHE A 29 6.26 6.94 -0.60
CA PHE A 29 6.01 7.57 0.69
C PHE A 29 7.28 8.13 1.33
N SER A 30 8.44 7.48 1.14
CA SER A 30 9.69 7.91 1.80
C SER A 30 10.16 9.30 1.40
N SER A 31 9.66 9.84 0.27
CA SER A 31 9.97 11.20 -0.18
C SER A 31 9.22 12.28 0.63
N VAL A 32 8.02 11.96 1.13
CA VAL A 32 7.10 12.88 1.82
C VAL A 32 6.86 12.50 3.29
N CYS A 33 7.39 11.35 3.72
CA CYS A 33 7.31 10.86 5.08
C CYS A 33 8.71 10.76 5.73
N PRO A 34 9.26 11.87 6.26
CA PRO A 34 10.50 11.85 7.03
C PRO A 34 10.38 11.08 8.36
N GLU A 35 11.52 10.88 9.02
CA GLU A 35 11.60 10.25 10.35
C GLU A 35 11.02 8.82 10.35
N ILE A 36 11.50 8.00 9.42
CA ILE A 36 11.09 6.59 9.31
C ILE A 36 11.80 5.76 10.37
N CYS A 37 11.04 5.08 11.22
CA CYS A 37 11.55 4.10 12.17
C CYS A 37 10.74 2.81 12.16
N PHE A 38 11.41 1.75 12.60
CA PHE A 38 10.82 0.43 12.75
C PHE A 38 10.74 0.09 14.24
N LYS A 39 9.54 -0.21 14.73
CA LYS A 39 9.30 -0.51 16.16
C LYS A 39 8.77 -1.95 16.32
N GLY A 40 9.28 -2.62 17.35
CA GLY A 40 8.93 -4.01 17.63
C GLY A 40 9.45 -4.94 16.54
N GLN A 41 8.55 -5.70 15.91
CA GLN A 41 8.90 -6.67 14.86
C GLN A 41 8.19 -6.43 13.52
N SER A 42 7.18 -5.55 13.47
CA SER A 42 6.38 -5.34 12.26
C SER A 42 5.91 -3.90 12.04
N LEU A 43 6.09 -3.00 13.01
CA LEU A 43 5.45 -1.69 12.98
C LEU A 43 6.36 -0.66 12.30
N LEU A 44 5.96 -0.20 11.13
CA LEU A 44 6.52 0.98 10.48
C LEU A 44 5.89 2.22 11.12
N VAL A 45 6.71 3.15 11.59
CA VAL A 45 6.25 4.44 12.12
C VAL A 45 7.01 5.54 11.38
N THR A 46 6.28 6.56 10.92
CA THR A 46 6.86 7.68 10.18
C THR A 46 5.99 8.91 10.34
N LYS A 47 6.53 10.06 9.97
CA LYS A 47 5.84 11.33 10.01
C LYS A 47 5.63 11.81 8.58
N CYS A 48 4.38 11.89 8.12
CA CYS A 48 4.05 12.24 6.74
C CYS A 48 3.48 13.65 6.61
N THR A 49 3.71 14.29 5.46
CA THR A 49 3.06 15.57 5.13
C THR A 49 1.56 15.39 4.93
N MET A 50 0.76 16.43 5.20
CA MET A 50 -0.69 16.32 5.10
C MET A 50 -1.23 16.65 3.70
N ASP A 51 -0.45 17.34 2.87
CA ASP A 51 -0.80 17.64 1.49
C ASP A 51 -0.17 16.68 0.45
N GLY A 52 0.62 15.69 0.90
CA GLY A 52 1.30 14.73 0.04
C GLY A 52 2.47 15.32 -0.75
N THR A 53 3.01 16.47 -0.36
CA THR A 53 4.14 17.14 -1.03
C THR A 53 5.33 17.34 -0.11
N THR A 54 6.53 17.48 -0.68
CA THR A 54 7.76 17.76 0.07
C THR A 54 7.87 19.20 0.57
N LYS A 55 6.93 20.07 0.19
CA LYS A 55 6.89 21.49 0.59
C LYS A 55 5.99 21.75 1.79
N ASP A 56 5.16 20.78 2.17
CA ASP A 56 4.34 20.92 3.37
C ASP A 56 5.22 21.09 4.59
N THR A 57 4.74 21.91 5.52
CA THR A 57 5.36 22.08 6.83
C THR A 57 4.49 21.50 7.93
N HIS A 58 3.28 21.06 7.59
CA HIS A 58 2.39 20.37 8.48
C HIS A 58 2.54 18.87 8.30
N PHE A 59 2.63 18.19 9.42
CA PHE A 59 2.97 16.79 9.45
C PHE A 59 2.06 16.06 10.42
N LYS A 60 1.81 14.80 10.11
CA LYS A 60 1.06 13.88 10.96
C LYS A 60 1.88 12.61 11.15
N TRP A 61 1.94 12.12 12.39
CA TRP A 61 2.48 10.79 12.65
C TRP A 61 1.53 9.74 12.08
N SER A 62 2.11 8.70 11.50
CA SER A 62 1.43 7.56 10.91
C SER A 62 2.14 6.27 11.28
N GLN A 63 1.38 5.20 11.48
CA GLN A 63 1.91 3.86 11.72
C GLN A 63 1.31 2.86 10.74
N PHE A 64 2.07 1.87 10.31
CA PHE A 64 1.56 0.77 9.50
C PHE A 64 2.11 -0.54 10.03
N ASP A 65 1.22 -1.49 10.33
CA ASP A 65 1.65 -2.84 10.70
C ASP A 65 1.93 -3.63 9.43
N LEU A 66 3.22 -3.87 9.14
CA LEU A 66 3.65 -4.54 7.93
C LEU A 66 3.21 -6.01 7.90
N ASN A 67 2.83 -6.63 9.03
CA ASN A 67 2.24 -7.97 9.03
C ASN A 67 0.90 -8.03 8.27
N GLN A 68 0.24 -6.88 8.02
CA GLN A 68 -0.99 -6.85 7.24
C GLN A 68 -0.75 -7.03 5.73
N ILE A 69 0.49 -6.86 5.27
CA ILE A 69 0.82 -6.83 3.83
C ILE A 69 2.06 -7.66 3.48
N LEU A 70 2.91 -7.99 4.46
CA LEU A 70 4.14 -8.74 4.30
C LEU A 70 4.04 -10.09 4.98
N GLU A 71 4.52 -11.09 4.26
CA GLU A 71 4.56 -12.47 4.73
C GLU A 71 5.94 -13.07 4.50
N TYR A 72 6.20 -14.15 5.25
CA TYR A 72 7.35 -15.02 5.03
C TYR A 72 6.84 -16.41 4.66
N ASN A 73 7.32 -16.96 3.55
CA ASN A 73 7.04 -18.34 3.16
C ASN A 73 8.33 -19.16 3.28
N SER A 74 8.38 -20.13 4.19
CA SER A 74 9.58 -20.96 4.38
C SER A 74 9.99 -21.78 3.16
N GLY A 75 9.10 -21.94 2.16
CA GLY A 75 9.36 -22.60 0.89
C GLY A 75 9.87 -21.69 -0.23
N LEU A 76 9.87 -20.37 -0.05
CA LEU A 76 10.39 -19.40 -1.00
C LEU A 76 11.33 -18.41 -0.30
N PRO A 77 12.57 -18.21 -0.78
CA PRO A 77 13.44 -17.22 -0.19
C PRO A 77 12.86 -15.80 -0.38
N GLY A 78 12.79 -15.02 0.70
CA GLY A 78 12.47 -13.58 0.64
C GLY A 78 11.18 -13.15 1.36
N LEU A 79 11.12 -11.84 1.62
CA LEU A 79 9.89 -11.13 2.02
C LEU A 79 9.02 -10.89 0.79
N GLN A 80 7.70 -11.06 0.93
CA GLN A 80 6.76 -10.89 -0.18
C GLN A 80 5.48 -10.17 0.25
N TYR A 81 4.84 -9.51 -0.71
CA TYR A 81 3.51 -8.95 -0.52
C TYR A 81 2.43 -10.02 -0.75
N GLN A 82 1.79 -10.51 0.31
CA GLN A 82 0.71 -11.51 0.25
C GLN A 82 -0.26 -11.34 1.45
N LEU A 83 -1.46 -11.96 1.36
CA LEU A 83 -2.52 -11.93 2.40
C LEU A 83 -2.88 -13.31 2.98
N ASN A 84 -2.28 -14.39 2.46
CA ASN A 84 -2.73 -15.76 2.72
C ASN A 84 -1.66 -16.68 3.34
N GLY A 85 -0.58 -16.11 3.85
CA GLY A 85 0.55 -16.79 4.47
C GLY A 85 0.80 -16.28 5.89
N ASP A 86 1.90 -16.75 6.49
CA ASP A 86 2.24 -16.39 7.86
C ASP A 86 2.83 -14.98 7.92
N ALA A 87 2.47 -14.24 8.97
CA ALA A 87 3.00 -12.91 9.22
C ALA A 87 4.53 -12.95 9.21
N PHE A 88 5.17 -12.04 8.47
CA PHE A 88 6.62 -12.13 8.29
C PHE A 88 7.38 -12.07 9.63
N ALA A 89 6.86 -11.32 10.61
CA ALA A 89 7.47 -11.22 11.94
C ALA A 89 7.58 -12.57 12.68
N ASP A 90 6.78 -13.57 12.33
CA ASP A 90 6.81 -14.89 13.00
C ASP A 90 7.98 -15.77 12.53
N GLY A 91 8.46 -15.56 11.30
CA GLY A 91 9.57 -16.32 10.71
C GLY A 91 10.81 -15.49 10.40
N CYS A 92 10.70 -14.17 10.43
CA CYS A 92 11.70 -13.24 9.95
C CYS A 92 12.08 -12.22 11.03
N GLY A 93 13.19 -12.49 11.71
CA GLY A 93 13.76 -11.61 12.73
C GLY A 93 14.86 -10.68 12.19
N GLY A 94 15.36 -9.81 13.07
CA GLY A 94 16.51 -8.93 12.77
C GLY A 94 16.18 -7.80 11.79
N CYS A 95 14.92 -7.42 11.71
CA CYS A 95 14.44 -6.42 10.77
C CYS A 95 14.88 -4.99 11.14
N SER A 96 15.26 -4.22 10.12
CA SER A 96 15.58 -2.80 10.22
C SER A 96 15.16 -2.07 8.94
N MET A 97 14.87 -0.78 9.09
CA MET A 97 14.48 0.11 8.00
C MET A 97 15.64 1.04 7.62
N SER A 98 15.83 1.24 6.33
CA SER A 98 16.71 2.28 5.77
C SER A 98 15.98 2.97 4.61
N GLY A 99 15.44 4.17 4.86
CA GLY A 99 14.55 4.83 3.92
C GLY A 99 13.25 4.02 3.75
N SER A 100 12.92 3.64 2.52
CA SER A 100 11.78 2.78 2.20
C SER A 100 12.08 1.28 2.27
N VAL A 101 13.33 0.90 2.46
CA VAL A 101 13.77 -0.50 2.35
C VAL A 101 13.75 -1.17 3.72
N LEU A 102 12.93 -2.22 3.84
CA LEU A 102 12.93 -3.12 4.99
C LEU A 102 13.92 -4.26 4.72
N SER A 103 14.91 -4.41 5.60
CA SER A 103 15.88 -5.51 5.55
C SER A 103 15.76 -6.37 6.79
N CYS A 104 15.56 -7.67 6.59
CA CYS A 104 15.45 -8.68 7.63
C CYS A 104 16.33 -9.89 7.31
N ASN A 105 16.46 -10.84 8.24
CA ASN A 105 17.27 -12.04 8.01
C ASN A 105 16.75 -12.95 6.90
N CYS A 106 15.45 -12.92 6.61
CA CYS A 106 14.85 -13.71 5.54
C CYS A 106 14.87 -13.02 4.17
N GLY A 107 15.24 -11.74 4.09
CA GLY A 107 15.27 -11.00 2.84
C GLY A 107 15.07 -9.49 2.99
N THR A 108 14.98 -8.83 1.84
CA THR A 108 14.84 -7.37 1.74
C THR A 108 13.67 -7.04 0.82
N ILE A 109 12.92 -5.98 1.14
CA ILE A 109 11.82 -5.50 0.31
C ILE A 109 11.77 -3.97 0.34
N ASP A 110 11.53 -3.37 -0.83
CA ASP A 110 11.26 -1.93 -0.95
C ASP A 110 9.77 -1.66 -0.84
N LEU A 111 9.41 -0.87 0.17
CA LEU A 111 8.03 -0.50 0.46
C LEU A 111 7.48 0.57 -0.46
N ASN A 112 8.34 1.40 -1.07
CA ASN A 112 7.89 2.49 -1.94
C ASN A 112 6.99 1.95 -3.05
N SER A 113 7.38 0.85 -3.70
CA SER A 113 6.64 0.28 -4.83
C SER A 113 5.13 0.09 -4.61
N ASN A 114 4.65 -0.01 -3.37
CA ASN A 114 3.24 -0.20 -3.05
C ASN A 114 2.73 0.67 -1.88
N MET A 115 3.57 1.50 -1.26
CA MET A 115 3.19 2.36 -0.13
C MET A 115 3.32 3.84 -0.46
N ASP A 116 2.26 4.58 -0.16
CA ASP A 116 2.15 6.01 -0.42
C ASP A 116 1.62 6.77 0.80
N ASP A 117 1.76 8.09 0.79
CA ASP A 117 1.07 8.97 1.72
C ASP A 117 -0.30 9.39 1.16
N VAL A 118 -1.34 9.28 2.00
CA VAL A 118 -2.66 9.85 1.72
C VAL A 118 -3.04 10.76 2.88
N THR A 119 -2.72 12.04 2.74
CA THR A 119 -3.06 13.10 3.70
C THR A 119 -2.51 12.84 5.11
N GLY A 120 -1.22 12.50 5.20
CA GLY A 120 -0.54 12.23 6.46
C GLY A 120 -0.80 10.83 7.01
N ARG A 121 -1.25 9.90 6.16
CA ARG A 121 -1.51 8.50 6.49
C ARG A 121 -0.78 7.61 5.50
N LEU A 122 0.00 6.67 6.02
CA LEU A 122 0.55 5.59 5.21
C LEU A 122 -0.60 4.73 4.68
N CYS A 123 -0.60 4.51 3.38
CA CYS A 123 -1.51 3.59 2.72
C CYS A 123 -0.72 2.65 1.81
N PHE A 124 -1.11 1.39 1.82
CA PHE A 124 -0.64 0.37 0.92
C PHE A 124 -1.71 0.07 -0.12
N ALA A 125 -1.32 -0.07 -1.38
CA ALA A 125 -2.20 -0.59 -2.42
C ALA A 125 -1.38 -1.37 -3.44
N ASN A 126 -1.84 -2.58 -3.77
CA ASN A 126 -1.35 -3.30 -4.93
C ASN A 126 -2.54 -3.96 -5.67
N ASN A 127 -2.27 -4.57 -6.83
CA ASN A 127 -3.35 -5.14 -7.65
C ASN A 127 -4.03 -6.36 -7.01
N ALA A 128 -3.43 -6.99 -6.00
CA ALA A 128 -3.94 -8.17 -5.31
C ALA A 128 -4.61 -7.85 -3.96
N ILE A 129 -4.24 -6.74 -3.36
CA ILE A 129 -4.58 -6.30 -2.01
C ILE A 129 -5.07 -4.88 -2.16
N GLY A 130 -6.37 -4.68 -1.98
CA GLY A 130 -7.00 -3.36 -2.06
C GLY A 130 -6.35 -2.34 -1.11
N PRO A 131 -6.74 -1.07 -1.19
CA PRO A 131 -6.11 -0.04 -0.38
C PRO A 131 -6.31 -0.32 1.11
N ILE A 132 -5.22 -0.42 1.85
CA ILE A 132 -5.19 -0.52 3.30
C ILE A 132 -4.49 0.74 3.80
N CYS A 133 -5.12 1.49 4.69
CA CYS A 133 -4.55 2.70 5.26
C CYS A 133 -4.36 2.56 6.76
N SER A 134 -3.30 3.20 7.24
CA SER A 134 -2.96 3.33 8.64
C SER A 134 -4.11 3.90 9.48
N PRO A 135 -4.37 3.32 10.66
CA PRO A 135 -5.24 3.97 11.64
C PRO A 135 -4.56 5.25 12.18
N ASP A 136 -5.30 6.04 12.95
CA ASP A 136 -4.65 7.09 13.75
C ASP A 136 -3.66 6.47 14.75
N THR A 137 -2.54 7.16 14.97
CA THR A 137 -1.46 6.66 15.82
C THR A 137 -1.14 7.63 16.95
N SER A 138 -0.72 7.07 18.08
CA SER A 138 -0.06 7.78 19.17
C SER A 138 1.45 7.49 19.22
N TYR A 139 1.97 6.69 18.29
CA TYR A 139 3.38 6.35 18.22
C TYR A 139 4.13 7.45 17.48
N THR A 140 5.28 7.81 18.02
CA THR A 140 6.32 8.57 17.33
C THR A 140 7.50 7.65 17.10
N CYS A 141 8.49 8.09 16.34
CA CYS A 141 9.86 7.66 16.58
C CYS A 141 10.31 8.24 17.93
#